data_AF-A0A271M1D7-F1
#
_entry.id   AF-A0A271M1D7-F1
#
_cell.length_a   1.000
_cell.length_b   1.000
_cell.length_c   1.000
_cell.angle_alpha   90.00
_cell.angle_beta   90.00
_cell.angle_gamma   90.00
#
_symmetry.space_group_name_H-M   'P 1'
#
loop_
_entity.id
_entity.type
_entity.pdbx_description
1 polymer ?
#
loop_
_entity_poly.entity_id
_entity_poly.type
_entity_poly.pdbx_seq_one_letter_code
_entity_poly.pdbx_strand_id
1 'polypeptide(L)'
;MNYNGIIFVCLVTFYFPLFVWLSFSYIKFADDGSGHLKRKNVYLGFLLSISVFHFINRLLMNMPDSYGLMSIVSIILVFSVYMLLVIMRDRRREAI
;
A
#
# COMPACT_ATOMS: atom_id res chain seq x y z
N MET A 1 12.31 -7.61 -27.19
CA MET A 1 11.85 -7.86 -25.81
C MET A 1 11.19 -6.61 -25.28
N ASN A 2 10.00 -6.72 -24.68
CA ASN A 2 9.26 -5.56 -24.18
C ASN A 2 9.79 -5.21 -22.78
N TYR A 3 10.83 -4.37 -22.71
CA TYR A 3 11.56 -4.04 -21.47
C TYR A 3 10.66 -3.53 -20.34
N ASN A 4 9.57 -2.83 -20.69
CA ASN A 4 8.58 -2.33 -19.73
C ASN A 4 7.89 -3.45 -18.94
N GLY A 5 7.61 -4.60 -19.58
CA GLY A 5 6.98 -5.73 -18.91
C GLY A 5 7.91 -6.42 -17.90
N ILE A 6 9.19 -6.55 -18.22
CA ILE A 6 10.19 -7.18 -17.34
C ILE A 6 10.42 -6.33 -16.09
N ILE A 7 10.56 -5.01 -16.26
CA ILE A 7 10.69 -4.06 -15.15
C ILE A 7 9.49 -4.17 -14.20
N PHE A 8 8.29 -4.26 -14.77
CA PHE A 8 7.06 -4.39 -13.98
C PHE A 8 7.00 -5.71 -13.20
N VAL A 9 7.36 -6.83 -13.83
CA VAL A 9 7.41 -8.15 -13.17
C VAL A 9 8.40 -8.12 -12.02
N CYS A 10 9.62 -7.63 -12.24
CA CYS A 10 10.63 -7.50 -11.18
C CYS A 10 10.11 -6.62 -10.03
N LEU A 11 9.52 -5.46 -10.33
CA LEU A 11 8.91 -4.59 -9.33
C LEU A 11 7.87 -5.34 -8.51
N VAL A 12 6.90 -6.00 -9.12
CA VAL A 12 5.87 -6.73 -8.39
C VAL A 12 6.48 -7.85 -7.55
N THR A 13 7.41 -8.64 -8.09
CA THR A 13 8.03 -9.77 -7.37
C THR A 13 8.76 -9.34 -6.10
N PHE A 14 9.49 -8.22 -6.12
CA PHE A 14 10.24 -7.76 -4.94
C PHE A 14 9.43 -6.83 -4.04
N TYR A 15 8.59 -5.99 -4.64
CA TYR A 15 7.83 -4.98 -3.90
C TYR A 15 6.63 -5.57 -3.17
N PHE A 16 5.95 -6.55 -3.77
CA PHE A 16 4.75 -7.14 -3.16
C PHE A 16 5.05 -7.82 -1.81
N PRO A 17 6.09 -8.66 -1.66
CA PRO A 17 6.47 -9.20 -0.36
C PRO A 17 6.77 -8.12 0.69
N LEU A 18 7.46 -7.03 0.30
CA LEU A 18 7.76 -5.90 1.17
C LEU A 18 6.47 -5.18 1.62
N PHE A 19 5.53 -4.95 0.70
CA PHE A 19 4.24 -4.36 1.01
C PHE A 19 3.42 -5.21 1.98
N VAL A 20 3.39 -6.53 1.78
CA VAL A 20 2.70 -7.47 2.67
C VAL A 20 3.33 -7.42 4.07
N TRP A 21 4.65 -7.45 4.16
CA TRP A 21 5.37 -7.34 5.44
C TRP A 21 5.09 -6.01 6.16
N LEU A 22 5.09 -4.88 5.43
CA LEU A 22 4.74 -3.57 5.98
C LEU A 22 3.30 -3.54 6.48
N SER A 23 2.36 -4.15 5.75
CA SER A 23 0.95 -4.21 6.13
C SER A 23 0.75 -4.94 7.45
N PHE A 24 1.35 -6.13 7.61
CA PHE A 24 1.28 -6.89 8.86
C PHE A 24 1.96 -6.14 10.00
N SER A 25 3.14 -5.55 9.76
CA SER A 25 3.86 -4.79 10.78
C SER A 25 3.08 -3.56 11.23
N TYR A 26 2.51 -2.80 10.30
CA TYR A 26 1.73 -1.60 10.59
C TYR A 26 0.54 -1.89 11.48
N ILE A 27 -0.19 -2.98 11.20
CA ILE A 27 -1.35 -3.43 11.99
C ILE A 27 -0.89 -3.93 13.36
N LYS A 28 0.17 -4.74 13.42
CA LYS A 28 0.63 -5.40 14.64
C LYS A 28 1.30 -4.45 15.66
N PHE A 29 2.05 -3.45 15.20
CA PHE A 29 2.78 -2.49 16.07
C PHE A 29 1.88 -1.47 16.80
N ALA A 30 0.57 -1.59 16.67
CA ALA A 30 -0.33 -0.80 17.50
C ALA A 30 -0.51 -1.47 18.87
N ASP A 31 0.45 -1.24 19.76
CA ASP A 31 0.32 -1.64 21.15
C ASP A 31 -0.85 -0.86 21.81
N ASP A 32 -1.56 -1.52 22.72
CA ASP A 32 -2.79 -1.09 23.39
C ASP A 32 -4.05 -0.97 22.52
N GLY A 33 -4.70 -2.12 22.28
CA GLY A 33 -6.14 -2.36 22.01
C GLY A 33 -6.89 -1.39 21.08
N SER A 34 -7.00 -0.12 21.44
CA SER A 34 -7.61 0.94 20.65
C SER A 34 -6.79 1.35 19.42
N GLY A 35 -5.45 1.33 19.51
CA GLY A 35 -4.57 1.66 18.40
C GLY A 35 -4.67 0.66 17.25
N HIS A 36 -4.78 -0.63 17.59
CA HIS A 36 -4.87 -1.74 16.65
C HIS A 36 -6.13 -1.66 15.79
N LEU A 37 -7.27 -1.37 16.41
CA LEU A 37 -8.53 -1.20 15.69
C LEU A 37 -8.47 -0.01 14.72
N LYS A 38 -7.87 1.10 15.15
CA LYS A 38 -7.72 2.30 14.32
C LYS A 38 -6.85 2.03 13.09
N ARG A 39 -5.68 1.39 13.24
CA ARG A 39 -4.79 1.09 12.11
C ARG A 39 -5.38 0.09 11.16
N LYS A 40 -6.06 -0.94 11.68
CA LYS A 40 -6.82 -1.89 10.86
C LYS A 40 -7.88 -1.17 10.02
N ASN A 41 -8.63 -0.24 10.61
CA ASN A 41 -9.64 0.54 9.87
C ASN A 41 -9.02 1.44 8.80
N VAL A 42 -7.87 2.09 9.09
CA VAL A 42 -7.14 2.88 8.08
C VAL A 42 -6.68 1.98 6.93
N TYR A 43 -6.13 0.80 7.23
CA TYR A 43 -5.69 -0.16 6.22
C TYR A 43 -6.86 -0.67 5.36
N LEU A 44 -7.98 -1.04 5.98
CA LEU A 44 -9.19 -1.48 5.26
C LEU A 44 -9.78 -0.36 4.41
N GLY A 45 -9.81 0.87 4.94
CA GLY A 45 -10.23 2.06 4.19
C GLY A 45 -9.35 2.29 2.96
N PHE A 46 -8.04 2.14 3.10
CA PHE A 46 -7.10 2.22 1.98
C PHE A 46 -7.35 1.14 0.90
N LEU A 47 -7.57 -0.12 1.29
CA LEU A 47 -7.92 -1.19 0.34
C LEU A 47 -9.23 -0.90 -0.38
N LEU A 48 -10.23 -0.40 0.35
CA LEU A 48 -11.51 0.01 -0.23
C LEU A 48 -11.31 1.17 -1.22
N SER A 49 -10.51 2.18 -0.88
CA SER A 49 -10.20 3.31 -1.78
C SER A 49 -9.53 2.85 -3.06
N ILE A 50 -8.57 1.91 -3.01
CA ILE A 50 -7.96 1.34 -4.23
C ILE A 50 -9.01 0.62 -5.07
N SER A 51 -9.88 -0.16 -4.43
CA SER A 51 -10.90 -0.95 -5.12
C SER A 51 -11.92 -0.04 -5.83
N VAL A 52 -12.36 1.02 -5.14
CA VAL A 52 -13.24 2.06 -5.68
C VAL A 52 -12.56 2.83 -6.81
N PHE A 53 -11.30 3.24 -6.62
CA PHE A 53 -10.53 3.94 -7.65
C PHE A 53 -10.39 3.08 -8.92
N HIS A 54 -10.05 1.80 -8.77
CA HIS A 54 -9.95 0.86 -9.88
C HIS A 54 -11.30 0.69 -10.60
N PHE A 55 -12.39 0.54 -9.84
CA PHE A 55 -13.74 0.44 -10.38
C PHE A 55 -14.15 1.69 -11.17
N ILE A 56 -13.94 2.89 -10.60
CA ILE A 56 -14.22 4.17 -11.27
C ILE A 56 -13.37 4.32 -12.53
N ASN A 57 -12.08 4.01 -12.46
CA ASN A 57 -11.19 4.14 -13.60
C ASN A 57 -11.65 3.28 -14.78
N ARG A 58 -12.06 2.04 -14.50
CA ARG A 58 -12.53 1.08 -15.50
C ARG A 58 -13.92 1.41 -16.04
N LEU A 59 -14.82 1.94 -15.21
CA LEU A 59 -16.23 2.12 -15.56
C LEU A 59 -16.54 3.52 -16.12
N LEU A 60 -15.87 4.57 -15.63
CA LEU A 60 -16.23 5.97 -15.89
C LEU A 60 -15.17 6.72 -16.69
N MET A 61 -13.88 6.47 -16.43
CA MET A 61 -12.82 7.31 -17.00
C MET A 61 -12.21 6.76 -18.29
N ASN A 62 -12.44 5.48 -18.61
CA ASN A 62 -11.93 4.81 -19.81
C ASN A 62 -10.43 5.13 -20.06
N MET A 63 -9.66 5.32 -18.99
CA MET A 63 -8.25 5.68 -19.10
C MET A 63 -7.49 4.50 -19.69
N PRO A 64 -6.42 4.76 -20.47
CA PRO A 64 -5.55 3.69 -20.92
C PRO A 64 -5.00 2.92 -19.72
N ASP A 65 -5.02 1.58 -19.81
CA ASP A 65 -4.64 0.69 -18.70
C ASP A 65 -3.27 1.01 -18.09
N SER A 66 -2.33 1.52 -18.90
CA SER A 66 -1.01 1.95 -18.47
C SER A 66 -1.06 3.08 -17.43
N TYR A 67 -1.90 4.10 -17.62
CA TYR A 67 -2.04 5.22 -16.70
C TYR A 67 -2.81 4.84 -15.44
N GLY A 68 -3.83 3.99 -15.57
CA GLY A 68 -4.55 3.43 -14.43
C GLY A 68 -3.64 2.61 -13.52
N LEU A 69 -2.82 1.74 -14.11
CA LEU A 69 -1.84 0.92 -13.42
C LEU A 69 -0.78 1.78 -12.71
N MET A 70 -0.24 2.79 -13.41
CA MET A 70 0.77 3.68 -12.84
C MET A 70 0.23 4.47 -11.65
N SER A 71 -1.04 4.89 -11.71
CA SER A 71 -1.73 5.57 -10.61
C SER A 71 -1.88 4.67 -9.40
N ILE A 72 -2.34 3.43 -9.59
CA ILE A 72 -2.50 2.45 -8.48
C ILE A 72 -1.16 2.14 -7.83
N VAL A 73 -0.11 1.88 -8.63
CA VAL A 73 1.24 1.63 -8.12
C VAL A 73 1.75 2.82 -7.29
N SER A 74 1.52 4.05 -7.77
CA SER A 74 1.92 5.27 -7.06
C SER A 74 1.20 5.41 -5.71
N ILE A 75 -0.12 5.17 -5.68
CA ILE A 75 -0.93 5.19 -4.45
C ILE A 75 -0.41 4.15 -3.45
N ILE A 76 -0.14 2.92 -3.90
CA ILE A 76 0.41 1.87 -3.04
C ILE A 76 1.78 2.28 -2.49
N LEU A 77 2.64 2.86 -3.33
CA LEU A 77 3.98 3.27 -2.94
C LEU A 77 3.96 4.36 -1.86
N VAL A 78 3.13 5.39 -2.04
CA VAL A 78 2.94 6.46 -1.06
C VAL A 78 2.42 5.90 0.27
N PHE A 79 1.42 5.01 0.23
CA PHE A 79 0.88 4.40 1.44
C PHE A 79 1.89 3.48 2.15
N SER A 80 2.76 2.82 1.39
CA SER A 80 3.82 1.98 1.94
C SER A 80 4.88 2.81 2.67
N VAL A 81 5.25 3.96 2.12
CA VAL A 81 6.12 4.93 2.80
C VAL A 81 5.46 5.42 4.09
N TYR A 82 4.16 5.75 4.05
CA TYR A 82 3.41 6.12 5.25
C TYR A 82 3.46 5.02 6.33
N MET A 83 3.18 3.76 5.98
CA MET A 83 3.25 2.63 6.91
C MET A 83 4.64 2.47 7.51
N LEU A 84 5.69 2.55 6.68
CA LEU A 84 7.08 2.46 7.13
C LEU A 84 7.42 3.56 8.15
N LEU A 85 7.07 4.82 7.86
CA LEU A 85 7.31 5.94 8.76
C LEU A 85 6.62 5.75 10.12
N VAL A 86 5.39 5.22 10.12
CA VAL A 86 4.67 4.91 11.36
C VAL A 86 5.39 3.80 12.13
N ILE A 87 5.74 2.69 11.48
CA ILE A 87 6.46 1.57 12.12
C ILE A 87 7.80 2.05 12.71
N MET A 88 8.56 2.86 11.99
CA MET A 88 9.83 3.42 12.48
C MET A 88 9.62 4.33 13.69
N ARG A 89 8.56 5.14 13.68
CA ARG A 89 8.22 6.02 14.80
C ARG A 89 7.85 5.22 16.05
N ASP A 90 7.10 4.15 15.90
CA ASP A 90 6.68 3.30 17.01
C ASP A 90 7.87 2.53 17.60
N ARG A 91 8.71 1.93 16.74
CA ARG A 91 9.96 1.29 17.19
C ARG A 91 10.90 2.24 17.93
N ARG A 92 10.93 3.53 17.54
CA ARG A 92 11.70 4.53 18.28
C ARG A 92 11.11 4.81 19.66
N ARG A 93 9.78 4.78 19.80
CA ARG A 93 9.11 4.99 21.10
C ARG A 93 9.31 3.81 22.05
N GLU A 94 9.34 2.58 21.54
CA GLU A 94 9.60 1.38 22.36
C GLU A 94 11.07 1.26 22.81
N ALA A 95 12.00 1.94 22.12
CA ALA A 95 13.43 1.91 22.43
C ALA A 95 13.87 2.96 23.48
N ILE A 96 12.97 3.84 23.93
CA ILE A 96 13.19 4.88 24.95
C ILE A 96 12.40 4.50 26.19
#